data_AF-A0A6M1YPC2-F1
#
_entry.id   AF-A0A6M1YPC2-F1
#
_cell.length_a   1.000
_cell.length_b   1.000
_cell.length_c   1.000
_cell.angle_alpha   90.00
_cell.angle_beta   90.00
_cell.angle_gamma   90.00
#
_symmetry.space_group_name_H-M   'P 1'
#
loop_
_entity.id
_entity.type
_entity.pdbx_description
1 polymer ?
#
loop_
_entity_poly.entity_id
_entity_poly.type
_entity_poly.pdbx_seq_one_letter_code
_entity_poly.pdbx_strand_id
1 'polypeptide(L)'
;MPIWQAINHAMSAIATGGFAITDNSFGSYSFIIKLIGIFLVILGSMSFSVHYKIFVQRKFLEIFKNIQNRVFYILLVGGAILIILINFDKSHYVNYVFEWESSLGTCGFSAGNICFINSCN
;
A
#
# COMPACT_ATOMS: atom_id res chain seq x y z
N MET A 1 10.60 9.07 -11.44
CA MET A 1 9.41 9.13 -12.32
C MET A 1 9.34 10.51 -12.96
N PRO A 2 9.03 10.64 -14.26
CA PRO A 2 8.69 11.92 -14.87
C PRO A 2 7.39 12.48 -14.26
N ILE A 3 7.22 13.81 -14.33
CA ILE A 3 6.15 14.53 -13.60
C ILE A 3 4.74 14.01 -13.95
N TRP A 4 4.50 13.70 -15.22
CA TRP A 4 3.24 13.15 -15.70
C TRP A 4 2.90 11.80 -15.06
N GLN A 5 3.90 10.92 -14.95
CA GLN A 5 3.69 9.62 -14.30
C GLN A 5 3.45 9.78 -12.81
N ALA A 6 4.20 10.68 -12.15
CA ALA A 6 4.07 10.91 -10.72
C ALA A 6 2.67 11.39 -10.33
N ILE A 7 2.11 12.36 -11.06
CA ILE A 7 0.77 12.91 -10.76
C ILE A 7 -0.31 11.85 -10.92
N ASN A 8 -0.31 11.13 -12.04
CA ASN A 8 -1.32 10.12 -12.31
C ASN A 8 -1.24 8.92 -11.35
N HIS A 9 -0.04 8.45 -11.03
CA HIS A 9 0.11 7.39 -10.02
C HIS A 9 -0.32 7.89 -8.63
N ALA A 10 -0.04 9.14 -8.28
CA ALA A 10 -0.50 9.70 -7.01
C ALA A 10 -2.02 9.80 -6.92
N MET A 11 -2.70 10.25 -7.98
CA MET A 11 -4.16 10.28 -8.06
C MET A 11 -4.77 8.89 -7.98
N SER A 12 -4.18 7.93 -8.66
CA SER A 12 -4.62 6.53 -8.65
C SER A 12 -4.42 5.87 -7.29
N ALA A 13 -3.28 6.12 -6.64
CA ALA A 13 -2.96 5.56 -5.32
C ALA A 13 -3.87 6.11 -4.22
N ILE A 14 -4.08 7.43 -4.17
CA ILE A 14 -4.91 8.04 -3.12
C ILE A 14 -6.40 7.70 -3.28
N ALA A 15 -6.87 7.48 -4.51
CA ALA A 15 -8.23 7.05 -4.80
C ALA A 15 -8.42 5.52 -4.65
N THR A 16 -7.36 4.80 -4.29
CA THR A 16 -7.32 3.34 -4.25
C THR A 16 -7.77 2.65 -5.55
N GLY A 17 -7.34 3.19 -6.70
CA GLY A 17 -7.84 2.78 -8.01
C GLY A 17 -6.98 1.76 -8.77
N GLY A 18 -5.69 1.63 -8.47
CA GLY A 18 -4.81 0.61 -9.07
C GLY A 18 -4.35 0.85 -10.50
N PHE A 19 -4.82 1.90 -11.16
CA PHE A 19 -4.39 2.25 -12.52
C PHE A 19 -2.93 2.69 -12.54
N ALA A 20 -2.11 1.99 -13.32
CA ALA A 20 -0.73 2.35 -13.59
C ALA A 20 -0.58 2.76 -15.07
N ILE A 21 0.39 3.63 -15.35
CA ILE A 21 0.66 4.09 -16.72
C ILE A 21 1.60 3.12 -17.45
N THR A 22 2.36 2.35 -16.70
CA THR A 22 3.35 1.40 -17.21
C THR A 22 2.82 -0.03 -17.10
N ASP A 23 3.11 -0.87 -18.11
CA ASP A 23 2.65 -2.27 -18.16
C ASP A 23 3.11 -3.10 -16.95
N ASN A 24 4.29 -2.79 -16.41
CA ASN A 24 4.84 -3.44 -15.21
C ASN A 24 4.35 -2.85 -13.89
N SER A 25 3.26 -2.06 -13.90
CA SER A 25 2.71 -1.37 -12.73
C SER A 25 3.80 -0.70 -11.88
N PHE A 26 4.00 -1.12 -10.62
CA PHE A 26 5.05 -0.60 -9.75
C PHE A 26 6.37 -1.38 -9.77
N GLY A 27 6.45 -2.50 -10.51
CA GLY A 27 7.56 -3.44 -10.44
C GLY A 27 8.92 -2.86 -10.81
N SER A 28 8.98 -2.04 -11.86
CA SER A 28 10.21 -1.44 -12.37
C SER A 28 10.69 -0.21 -11.59
N TYR A 29 9.94 0.28 -10.60
CA TYR A 29 10.31 1.48 -9.85
C TYR A 29 11.18 1.18 -8.62
N SER A 30 12.00 2.17 -8.27
CA SER A 30 12.91 2.12 -7.12
C SER A 30 12.17 1.95 -5.79
N PHE A 31 12.87 1.42 -4.79
CA PHE A 31 12.41 1.26 -3.41
C PHE A 31 11.66 2.47 -2.86
N ILE A 32 12.21 3.67 -3.03
CA ILE A 32 11.66 4.92 -2.49
C ILE A 32 10.25 5.21 -3.04
N ILE A 33 10.03 4.94 -4.32
CA ILE A 33 8.75 5.19 -4.98
C ILE A 33 7.68 4.21 -4.47
N LYS A 34 8.05 2.94 -4.27
CA LYS A 34 7.15 1.93 -3.68
C LYS A 34 6.75 2.32 -2.26
N LEU A 35 7.69 2.82 -1.45
CA LEU A 35 7.42 3.30 -0.10
C LEU A 35 6.45 4.49 -0.07
N ILE A 36 6.60 5.44 -1.00
CA ILE A 36 5.67 6.56 -1.16
C ILE A 36 4.30 6.06 -1.61
N GLY A 37 4.25 5.08 -2.52
CA GLY A 37 3.01 4.43 -2.93
C GLY A 37 2.26 3.83 -1.75
N ILE A 38 2.95 3.05 -0.91
CA ILE A 38 2.39 2.49 0.33
C ILE A 38 1.78 3.58 1.20
N PHE A 39 2.53 4.67 1.40
CA PHE A 39 2.03 5.76 2.22
C PHE A 39 0.73 6.38 1.65
N LEU A 40 0.64 6.56 0.34
CA LEU A 40 -0.56 7.11 -0.31
C LEU A 40 -1.77 6.17 -0.23
N VAL A 41 -1.54 4.87 -0.38
CA VAL A 41 -2.61 3.87 -0.33
C VAL A 41 -3.14 3.71 1.10
N ILE A 42 -2.28 3.74 2.13
CA ILE A 42 -2.70 3.83 3.53
C ILE A 42 -3.60 5.05 3.76
N LEU A 43 -3.20 6.22 3.28
CA LEU A 43 -4.00 7.44 3.43
C LEU A 43 -5.34 7.35 2.70
N GLY A 44 -5.36 6.77 1.49
CA GLY A 44 -6.58 6.58 0.72
C GLY A 44 -7.55 5.56 1.32
N SER A 45 -7.01 4.47 1.90
CA SER A 45 -7.79 3.39 2.51
C SER A 45 -8.40 3.80 3.86
N MET A 46 -7.87 4.83 4.52
CA MET A 46 -8.41 5.37 5.75
C MET A 46 -9.66 6.23 5.52
N SER A 47 -10.71 6.01 6.31
CA SER A 47 -11.95 6.81 6.25
C SER A 47 -11.69 8.32 6.44
N PHE A 48 -12.34 9.16 5.63
CA PHE A 48 -12.31 10.62 5.75
C PHE A 48 -12.75 11.13 7.14
N SER A 49 -13.62 10.40 7.84
CA SER A 49 -14.03 10.73 9.21
C SER A 49 -12.86 10.76 10.19
N VAL A 50 -11.85 9.90 9.99
CA VAL A 50 -10.64 9.88 10.82
C VAL A 50 -9.77 11.09 10.50
N HIS A 51 -9.57 11.38 9.21
CA HIS A 51 -8.84 12.58 8.78
C HIS A 51 -9.46 13.87 9.34
N TYR A 52 -10.79 13.99 9.28
CA TYR A 52 -11.52 15.13 9.84
C TYR A 52 -11.25 15.30 11.34
N LYS A 53 -11.32 14.21 12.12
CA LYS A 53 -11.05 14.23 13.56
C LYS A 53 -9.62 14.63 13.90
N ILE A 54 -8.65 14.21 13.09
CA ILE A 54 -7.24 14.57 13.27
C ILE A 54 -7.02 16.06 12.97
N PHE A 55 -7.45 16.54 11.80
CA PHE A 55 -7.14 17.89 11.34
C PHE A 55 -7.99 18.97 12.03
N VAL A 56 -9.29 18.71 12.26
CA VAL A 56 -10.21 19.71 12.82
C VAL A 56 -10.28 19.63 14.34
N GLN A 57 -10.39 18.42 14.90
CA GLN A 57 -10.54 18.26 16.35
C GLN A 57 -9.20 18.14 17.08
N ARG A 58 -8.07 17.97 16.36
CA ARG A 58 -6.71 17.80 16.91
C ARG A 58 -6.58 16.64 17.91
N LYS A 59 -7.45 15.64 17.81
CA LYS A 59 -7.49 14.48 18.72
C LYS A 59 -6.77 13.29 18.11
N PHE A 60 -5.44 13.32 18.14
CA PHE A 60 -4.59 12.23 17.63
C PHE A 60 -4.83 10.88 18.33
N LEU A 61 -5.24 10.90 19.61
CA LEU A 61 -5.57 9.68 20.37
C LEU A 61 -6.87 9.00 19.92
N GLU A 62 -7.76 9.69 19.19
CA GLU A 62 -8.99 9.06 18.68
C GLU A 62 -8.73 8.08 17.52
N ILE A 63 -7.56 8.16 16.88
CA ILE A 63 -7.09 7.21 15.86
C ILE A 63 -7.13 5.78 16.41
N PHE A 64 -6.75 5.59 17.68
CA PHE A 64 -6.70 4.28 18.34
C PHE A 64 -8.01 3.87 19.04
N LYS A 65 -8.95 4.81 19.24
CA LYS A 65 -10.26 4.51 19.81
C LYS A 65 -11.22 3.88 18.80
N ASN A 66 -11.09 4.24 17.52
CA ASN A 66 -11.95 3.69 16.47
C ASN A 66 -11.54 2.24 16.17
N ILE A 67 -12.45 1.31 16.39
CA ILE A 67 -12.20 -0.12 16.18
C ILE A 67 -11.79 -0.43 14.74
N GLN A 68 -12.43 0.20 13.74
CA GLN A 68 -12.13 0.01 12.32
C GLN A 68 -10.67 0.34 12.00
N ASN A 69 -10.19 1.49 12.49
CA ASN A 69 -8.84 1.96 12.24
C ASN A 69 -7.81 1.10 12.97
N ARG A 70 -8.11 0.69 14.21
CA ARG A 70 -7.26 -0.22 14.97
C ARG A 70 -7.13 -1.58 14.28
N VAL A 71 -8.23 -2.17 13.81
CA VAL A 71 -8.22 -3.44 13.07
C VAL A 71 -7.44 -3.29 11.76
N PHE A 72 -7.63 -2.19 11.03
CA PHE A 72 -6.88 -1.90 9.81
C PHE A 72 -5.37 -1.90 10.04
N TYR A 73 -4.88 -1.16 11.05
CA TYR A 73 -3.45 -1.14 11.39
C TYR A 73 -2.92 -2.48 11.87
N ILE A 74 -3.71 -3.25 12.64
CA ILE A 74 -3.34 -4.60 13.07
C ILE A 74 -3.17 -5.53 11.86
N LEU A 75 -4.09 -5.48 10.90
CA LEU A 75 -4.00 -6.28 9.68
C LEU A 75 -2.84 -5.84 8.78
N LEU A 76 -2.61 -4.53 8.66
CA LEU A 76 -1.51 -3.97 7.89
C LEU A 76 -0.17 -4.47 8.41
N VAL A 77 0.11 -4.25 9.71
CA VAL A 77 1.39 -4.63 10.33
C VAL A 77 1.49 -6.15 10.48
N GLY A 78 0.42 -6.80 10.94
CA GLY A 78 0.41 -8.25 11.15
C GLY A 78 0.59 -9.04 9.86
N GLY A 79 -0.07 -8.64 8.78
CA GLY A 79 0.09 -9.27 7.48
C GLY A 79 1.44 -8.99 6.82
N ALA A 80 1.97 -7.76 6.96
CA ALA A 80 3.32 -7.44 6.48
C ALA A 80 4.37 -8.32 7.17
N ILE A 81 4.28 -8.50 8.50
CA ILE A 81 5.18 -9.39 9.25
C ILE A 81 5.02 -10.84 8.79
N LEU A 82 3.78 -11.34 8.68
CA LEU A 82 3.51 -12.71 8.22
C LEU A 82 4.12 -13.00 6.86
N ILE A 83 3.98 -12.07 5.91
CA ILE A 83 4.49 -12.23 4.55
C ILE A 83 6.02 -12.21 4.51
N ILE A 84 6.65 -11.37 5.33
CA ILE A 84 8.12 -11.37 5.50
C ILE A 84 8.60 -12.69 6.12
N LEU A 85 7.83 -13.28 7.05
CA LEU A 85 8.20 -14.56 7.68
C LEU A 85 8.04 -15.74 6.73
N ILE A 86 7.03 -15.72 5.86
CA ILE A 86 6.79 -16.79 4.88
C ILE A 86 7.82 -16.75 3.74
N ASN A 87 8.22 -15.56 3.30
CA ASN A 87 9.16 -15.39 2.19
C ASN A 87 10.59 -15.23 2.73
N PHE A 88 11.39 -16.28 2.63
CA PHE A 88 12.79 -16.28 3.10
C PHE A 88 13.76 -15.48 2.21
N ASP A 89 13.34 -15.05 1.02
CA ASP A 89 14.17 -14.24 0.13
C ASP A 89 14.19 -12.77 0.57
N LYS A 90 15.31 -12.38 1.17
CA LYS A 90 15.53 -11.04 1.72
C LYS A 90 15.80 -9.98 0.65
N SER A 91 15.99 -10.36 -0.61
CA SER A 91 16.35 -9.39 -1.67
C SER A 91 15.16 -8.51 -2.10
N HIS A 92 13.93 -9.00 -2.01
CA HIS A 92 12.72 -8.34 -2.53
C HIS A 92 11.59 -8.16 -1.50
N TYR A 93 11.90 -8.11 -0.20
CA TYR A 93 10.91 -7.97 0.88
C TYR A 93 9.90 -6.82 0.68
N VAL A 94 10.36 -5.72 0.09
CA VAL A 94 9.56 -4.52 -0.14
C VAL A 94 8.44 -4.75 -1.14
N ASN A 95 8.69 -5.57 -2.17
CA ASN A 95 7.68 -5.89 -3.17
C ASN A 95 6.53 -6.67 -2.52
N TYR A 96 6.84 -7.61 -1.62
CA TYR A 96 5.83 -8.39 -0.92
C TYR A 96 5.00 -7.54 0.05
N VAL A 97 5.64 -6.63 0.78
CA VAL A 97 4.94 -5.69 1.68
C VAL A 97 4.06 -4.74 0.87
N PHE A 98 4.55 -4.25 -0.27
CA PHE A 98 3.78 -3.42 -1.18
C PHE A 98 2.55 -4.15 -1.72
N GLU A 99 2.70 -5.41 -2.16
CA GLU A 99 1.59 -6.22 -2.69
C GLU A 99 0.52 -6.48 -1.62
N TRP A 100 0.95 -6.78 -0.40
CA TRP A 100 0.07 -6.96 0.75
C TRP A 100 -0.76 -5.72 1.01
N GLU A 101 -0.09 -4.58 1.10
CA GLU A 101 -0.71 -3.31 1.46
C GLU A 101 -1.62 -2.81 0.34
N SER A 102 -1.22 -3.00 -0.93
CA SER A 102 -2.07 -2.78 -2.10
C SER A 102 -3.33 -3.66 -2.08
N SER A 103 -3.21 -4.94 -1.71
CA SER A 103 -4.35 -5.87 -1.62
C SER A 103 -5.28 -5.52 -0.46
N LEU A 104 -4.70 -5.20 0.72
CA LEU A 104 -5.43 -4.80 1.92
C LEU A 104 -6.19 -3.47 1.70
N GLY A 105 -5.54 -2.53 1.01
CA GLY A 105 -6.08 -1.23 0.63
C GLY A 105 -6.95 -1.25 -0.62
N THR A 106 -7.25 -2.43 -1.18
CA THR A 106 -8.05 -2.62 -2.41
C THR A 106 -7.57 -1.80 -3.62
N CYS A 107 -6.29 -1.46 -3.67
CA CYS A 107 -5.68 -0.73 -4.78
C CYS A 107 -5.52 -1.60 -6.01
N GLY A 108 -4.88 -2.76 -5.88
CA GLY A 108 -4.56 -3.63 -7.01
C GLY A 108 -3.31 -3.24 -7.81
N PHE A 109 -2.43 -2.40 -7.26
CA PHE A 109 -1.06 -2.28 -7.80
C PHE A 109 -0.27 -3.55 -7.57
N SER A 110 0.60 -3.87 -8.53
CA SER A 110 1.52 -5.00 -8.44
C SER A 110 2.97 -4.56 -8.57
N ALA A 111 3.83 -5.03 -7.65
CA ALA A 111 5.27 -4.79 -7.67
C ALA A 111 6.08 -5.98 -8.20
N GLY A 112 5.43 -7.12 -8.49
CA GLY A 112 6.08 -8.29 -9.06
C GLY A 112 5.11 -9.45 -9.23
N ASN A 113 5.49 -10.43 -10.06
CA ASN A 113 4.69 -11.62 -10.25
C ASN A 113 4.78 -12.51 -9.00
N ILE A 114 3.67 -12.63 -8.28
CA ILE A 114 3.47 -13.64 -7.23
C ILE A 114 3.29 -15.01 -7.89
N CYS A 115 4.40 -15.68 -8.17
CA CYS A 115 4.40 -17.05 -8.68
C CYS A 115 4.13 -18.04 -7.55
N PHE A 116 2.86 -18.17 -7.14
CA PHE A 116 2.44 -19.18 -6.16
C PHE A 116 2.05 -20.53 -6.80
N ILE A 117 1.74 -20.57 -8.10
CA ILE A 117 1.35 -21.79 -8.82
C ILE A 117 2.11 -21.85 -10.16
N ASN A 118 3.30 -22.44 -10.13
CA ASN A 118 4.04 -23.11 -11.23
C ASN A 118 3.95 -22.55 -12.67
N SER A 119 3.76 -21.25 -12.86
CA SER A 119 3.57 -20.64 -14.20
C SER A 119 4.60 -19.55 -14.49
N CYS A 120 5.81 -19.70 -13.96
CA CYS A 120 6.95 -18.85 -14.32
C CYS A 120 7.83 -19.54 -15.39
N ASN A 121 7.23 -19.89 -16.53
CA ASN A 121 7.92 -20.18 -17.77
C ASN A 121 7.34 -19.29 -18.88
#